data_AF-A0A0W1SBD1-F1
#
_entry.id   AF-A0A0W1SBD1-F1
#
_cell.length_a   1.000
_cell.length_b   1.000
_cell.length_c   1.000
_cell.angle_alpha   90.00
_cell.angle_beta   90.00
_cell.angle_gamma   90.00
#
_symmetry.space_group_name_H-M   'P 1'
#
loop_
_entity.id
_entity.type
_entity.pdbx_description
1 polymer ?
#
loop_
_entity_poly.entity_id
_entity_poly.type
_entity_poly.pdbx_seq_one_letter_code
_entity_poly.pdbx_strand_id
1 'polypeptide(L)'
;MIVHSLALLFGIFGAGPVYLLSNSDFSKSNAKNALNWQLFYILSVVVLFAVAFLIDVNIVGFVALSLIFVITALDLGFCLYATYKALRGTAWDYPLAPSFV
;
A
#
# COMPACT_ATOMS: atom_id res chain seq x y z
N MET A 1 -16.53 -4.24 -1.86
CA MET A 1 -15.64 -3.60 -2.85
C MET A 1 -14.32 -4.34 -2.86
N ILE A 2 -13.84 -4.76 -4.04
CA ILE A 2 -12.67 -5.64 -4.19
C ILE A 2 -11.35 -4.88 -4.33
N VAL A 3 -11.37 -3.54 -4.30
CA VAL A 3 -10.20 -2.71 -4.66
C VAL A 3 -8.98 -2.97 -3.79
N HIS A 4 -9.14 -3.22 -2.49
CA HIS A 4 -8.03 -3.54 -1.60
C HIS A 4 -7.41 -4.90 -1.93
N SER A 5 -8.22 -5.88 -2.33
CA SER A 5 -7.74 -7.17 -2.82
C SER A 5 -7.07 -7.06 -4.19
N LEU A 6 -7.61 -6.22 -5.09
CA LEU A 6 -6.95 -5.92 -6.37
C LEU A 6 -5.61 -5.20 -6.15
N ALA A 7 -5.56 -4.24 -5.22
CA ALA A 7 -4.37 -3.52 -4.85
C ALA A 7 -3.31 -4.44 -4.25
N LEU A 8 -3.70 -5.39 -3.40
CA LEU A 8 -2.78 -6.38 -2.83
C LEU A 8 -2.14 -7.28 -3.91
N LEU A 9 -2.92 -7.69 -4.92
CA LEU A 9 -2.43 -8.61 -5.96
C LEU A 9 -1.70 -7.90 -7.10
N PHE A 10 -2.13 -6.69 -7.46
CA PHE A 10 -1.67 -5.97 -8.66
C PHE A 10 -1.06 -4.60 -8.35
N GLY A 11 -0.91 -4.23 -7.08
CA GLY A 11 -0.36 -2.95 -6.64
C GLY A 11 -1.17 -1.76 -7.17
N ILE A 12 -0.44 -0.77 -7.66
CA ILE A 12 -1.01 0.44 -8.29
C ILE A 12 -1.89 0.12 -9.51
N PHE A 13 -1.64 -1.00 -10.21
CA PHE A 13 -2.47 -1.41 -11.34
C PHE A 13 -3.82 -2.00 -10.90
N GLY A 14 -3.94 -2.44 -9.65
CA GLY A 14 -5.21 -2.85 -9.05
C GLY A 14 -6.05 -1.68 -8.55
N ALA A 15 -5.42 -0.70 -7.89
CA ALA A 15 -6.12 0.46 -7.31
C ALA A 15 -6.33 1.61 -8.30
N GLY A 16 -5.34 1.89 -9.16
CA GLY A 16 -5.31 3.03 -10.06
C GLY A 16 -6.50 3.11 -11.02
N PRO A 17 -6.81 2.05 -11.78
CA PRO A 17 -7.97 2.06 -12.67
C PRO A 17 -9.29 2.28 -11.92
N VAL A 18 -9.44 1.69 -10.73
CA VAL A 18 -10.66 1.89 -9.91
C VAL A 18 -10.76 3.35 -9.45
N TYR A 19 -9.65 3.98 -9.06
CA TYR A 19 -9.63 5.39 -8.66
C TYR A 19 -10.03 6.33 -9.81
N LEU A 20 -9.52 6.07 -11.01
CA LEU A 20 -9.74 6.91 -12.19
C LEU A 20 -11.14 6.74 -12.78
N LEU A 21 -11.66 5.51 -12.80
CA LEU A 21 -12.88 5.15 -13.53
C LEU A 21 -14.14 5.10 -12.65
N SER A 22 -14.01 5.13 -11.32
CA SER A 22 -15.18 5.02 -10.45
C SER A 22 -15.96 6.33 -10.36
N ASN A 23 -17.28 6.22 -10.54
CA ASN A 23 -18.24 7.31 -10.37
C ASN A 23 -18.88 7.35 -8.96
N SER A 24 -18.68 6.32 -8.13
CA SER A 24 -19.25 6.31 -6.77
C SER A 24 -18.23 6.87 -5.77
N ASP A 25 -18.65 7.80 -4.93
CA ASP A 25 -17.78 8.40 -3.91
C ASP A 25 -17.16 7.33 -2.99
N PHE A 26 -17.95 6.32 -2.61
CA PHE A 26 -17.48 5.23 -1.77
C PHE A 26 -16.32 4.44 -2.43
N SER A 27 -16.48 4.02 -3.69
CA SER A 27 -15.44 3.27 -4.39
C SER A 27 -14.24 4.12 -4.77
N LYS A 28 -14.47 5.39 -5.11
CA LYS A 28 -13.40 6.33 -5.39
C LYS A 28 -12.57 6.62 -4.14
N SER A 29 -13.20 6.82 -2.98
CA SER A 29 -12.51 7.02 -1.70
C SER A 29 -11.69 5.79 -1.28
N ASN A 30 -12.25 4.58 -1.38
CA ASN A 30 -11.48 3.36 -1.07
C ASN A 30 -10.33 3.12 -2.07
N ALA A 31 -10.54 3.40 -3.35
CA ALA A 31 -9.50 3.27 -4.37
C ALA A 31 -8.40 4.31 -4.17
N LYS A 32 -8.76 5.55 -3.78
CA LYS A 32 -7.82 6.59 -3.37
C LYS A 32 -6.93 6.12 -2.22
N ASN A 33 -7.55 5.57 -1.18
CA ASN A 33 -6.82 5.10 0.01
C ASN A 33 -5.89 3.92 -0.33
N ALA A 34 -6.37 2.95 -1.11
CA ALA A 34 -5.57 1.83 -1.59
C ALA A 34 -4.41 2.30 -2.47
N LEU A 35 -4.64 3.26 -3.36
CA LEU A 35 -3.62 3.79 -4.27
C LEU A 35 -2.54 4.56 -3.50
N ASN A 36 -2.93 5.43 -2.56
CA ASN A 36 -2.00 6.13 -1.69
C ASN A 36 -1.13 5.16 -0.87
N TRP A 37 -1.73 4.08 -0.35
CA TRP A 37 -1.00 3.02 0.34
C TRP A 37 -0.02 2.29 -0.58
N GLN A 38 -0.44 1.85 -1.77
CA GLN A 38 0.43 1.13 -2.71
C GLN A 38 1.58 2.01 -3.21
N LEU A 39 1.36 3.30 -3.43
CA LEU A 39 2.43 4.26 -3.74
C LEU A 39 3.43 4.36 -2.59
N PHE A 40 2.94 4.52 -1.35
CA PHE A 40 3.80 4.57 -0.17
C PHE A 40 4.62 3.29 0.01
N TYR A 41 3.97 2.13 -0.12
CA TYR A 41 4.61 0.82 -0.02
C TYR A 41 5.72 0.65 -1.06
N ILE A 42 5.43 0.89 -2.35
CA ILE A 42 6.41 0.74 -3.43
C ILE A 42 7.60 1.70 -3.23
N LEU A 43 7.34 2.96 -2.90
CA LEU A 43 8.40 3.93 -2.63
C LEU A 43 9.26 3.50 -1.44
N SER A 44 8.65 3.00 -0.37
CA SER A 44 9.36 2.49 0.81
C SER A 44 10.24 1.31 0.46
N VAL A 45 9.72 0.33 -0.29
CA VAL A 45 10.50 -0.85 -0.72
C VAL A 45 11.65 -0.43 -1.63
N VAL A 46 11.43 0.45 -2.60
CA VAL A 46 12.49 0.93 -3.50
C VAL A 46 13.61 1.62 -2.73
N VAL A 47 13.27 2.52 -1.79
CA VAL A 47 14.26 3.23 -0.97
C VAL A 47 15.00 2.26 -0.05
N LEU A 48 14.31 1.36 0.64
CA LEU A 48 14.93 0.40 1.54
C LEU A 48 15.81 -0.60 0.77
N PHE A 49 15.40 -1.01 -0.42
CA PHE A 49 16.20 -1.88 -1.27
C PHE A 49 17.46 -1.15 -1.75
N ALA A 50 17.36 0.11 -2.17
CA ALA A 50 18.51 0.93 -2.51
C ALA A 50 19.47 1.06 -1.31
N VAL A 51 18.96 1.33 -0.10
CA VAL A 51 19.79 1.39 1.11
C VAL A 51 20.46 0.05 1.41
N ALA A 52 19.74 -1.07 1.26
CA ALA A 52 20.26 -2.40 1.57
C ALA A 52 21.42 -2.85 0.69
N PHE A 53 21.46 -2.39 -0.57
CA PHE A 53 22.43 -2.88 -1.57
C PHE A 53 23.41 -1.82 -2.07
N LEU A 54 23.12 -0.53 -1.92
CA LEU A 54 24.01 0.56 -2.38
C LEU A 54 24.86 1.16 -1.25
N ILE A 55 24.45 1.00 0.00
CA ILE A 55 25.23 1.38 1.17
C ILE A 55 25.71 0.06 1.79
N ASP A 56 27.03 -0.13 1.88
CA ASP A 56 27.71 -1.36 2.29
C ASP A 56 26.90 -2.30 3.20
N VAL A 57 26.92 -3.60 2.89
CA VAL A 57 26.19 -4.67 3.63
C VAL A 57 26.75 -4.84 5.05
N ASN A 58 26.31 -3.96 5.93
CA ASN A 58 26.58 -3.94 7.35
C ASN A 58 25.24 -3.91 8.12
N ILE A 59 25.26 -3.47 9.37
CA ILE A 59 24.05 -3.36 10.20
C ILE A 59 22.93 -2.53 9.54
N VAL A 60 23.27 -1.50 8.76
CA VAL A 60 22.30 -0.66 8.04
C VAL A 60 21.57 -1.47 6.98
N GLY A 61 22.29 -2.24 6.18
CA GLY A 61 21.67 -3.10 5.17
C GLY A 61 20.78 -4.18 5.78
N PHE A 62 21.22 -4.78 6.89
CA PHE A 62 20.40 -5.76 7.62
C PHE A 62 19.11 -5.14 8.19
N VAL A 63 19.18 -3.94 8.75
CA VAL A 63 18.01 -3.19 9.23
C VAL A 63 17.08 -2.86 8.06
N ALA A 64 17.61 -2.41 6.93
CA ALA A 64 16.80 -2.09 5.75
C ALA A 64 16.02 -3.32 5.23
N LEU A 65 16.67 -4.49 5.13
CA LEU A 65 16.01 -5.75 4.76
C LEU A 65 14.94 -6.16 5.76
N SER A 66 15.21 -5.99 7.07
CA SER A 66 14.22 -6.27 8.12
C SER A 66 13.00 -5.36 8.02
N LEU A 67 13.19 -4.07 7.70
CA LEU A 67 12.11 -3.12 7.48
C LEU A 67 11.28 -3.44 6.23
N ILE A 68 11.89 -3.99 5.17
CA ILE A 68 11.14 -4.49 4.01
C ILE A 68 10.17 -5.59 4.43
N PHE A 69 10.62 -6.55 5.24
CA PHE A 69 9.74 -7.60 5.75
C PHE A 69 8.57 -7.03 6.57
N VAL A 70 8.84 -6.04 7.44
CA VAL A 70 7.81 -5.37 8.24
C VAL A 70 6.79 -4.65 7.34
N ILE A 71 7.24 -3.85 6.36
CA ILE A 71 6.31 -3.09 5.52
C ILE A 71 5.48 -3.99 4.61
N THR A 72 6.04 -5.12 4.13
CA THR A 72 5.28 -6.13 3.39
C THR A 72 4.25 -6.85 4.27
N ALA A 73 4.58 -7.16 5.53
CA ALA A 73 3.60 -7.71 6.47
C ALA A 73 2.47 -6.71 6.78
N LEU A 74 2.82 -5.42 6.90
CA LEU A 74 1.83 -4.35 7.05
C LEU A 74 0.94 -4.21 5.80
N ASP A 75 1.49 -4.32 4.59
CA ASP A 75 0.73 -4.28 3.34
C ASP A 75 -0.36 -5.37 3.31
N LEU A 76 0.03 -6.61 3.61
CA LEU A 76 -0.91 -7.72 3.74
C LEU A 76 -1.97 -7.44 4.81
N GLY A 77 -1.54 -7.08 6.03
CA GLY A 77 -2.45 -6.87 7.16
C GLY A 77 -3.44 -5.71 6.93
N PHE A 78 -2.94 -4.58 6.41
CA PHE A 78 -3.75 -3.40 6.16
C PHE A 78 -4.69 -3.59 4.98
N CYS A 79 -4.28 -4.23 3.88
CA CYS A 79 -5.21 -4.52 2.77
C CYS A 79 -6.33 -5.48 3.19
N LEU A 80 -6.03 -6.49 4.02
CA LEU A 80 -7.06 -7.38 4.58
C LEU A 80 -8.02 -6.62 5.50
N TYR A 81 -7.50 -5.76 6.38
CA TYR A 81 -8.32 -4.95 7.27
C TYR A 81 -9.17 -3.93 6.51
N ALA A 82 -8.60 -3.26 5.51
CA ALA A 82 -9.30 -2.32 4.64
C ALA A 82 -10.41 -3.04 3.84
N THR A 83 -10.16 -4.27 3.39
CA THR A 83 -11.19 -5.12 2.77
C THR A 83 -12.35 -5.37 3.74
N TYR A 84 -12.05 -5.78 4.98
CA TYR A 84 -13.06 -5.96 6.03
C TYR A 84 -13.87 -4.68 6.30
N LYS A 85 -13.19 -3.52 6.37
CA LYS A 85 -13.84 -2.22 6.57
C LYS A 85 -14.73 -1.82 5.39
N ALA A 86 -14.29 -2.09 4.16
CA ALA A 86 -15.07 -1.83 2.96
C ALA A 86 -16.31 -2.73 2.86
N LEU A 87 -16.23 -3.99 3.31
CA LEU A 87 -17.39 -4.89 3.42
C LEU A 87 -18.42 -4.37 4.43
N ARG A 88 -17.99 -3.61 5.44
CA ARG A 88 -18.86 -2.92 6.41
C ARG A 88 -19.29 -1.52 5.97
N GLY A 89 -19.06 -1.15 4.71
CA GLY A 89 -19.50 0.13 4.16
C GLY A 89 -18.67 1.33 4.63
N THR A 90 -17.47 1.11 5.19
CA THR A 90 -16.59 2.20 5.64
C THR A 90 -15.34 2.26 4.78
N ALA A 91 -15.04 3.44 4.23
CA ALA A 91 -13.73 3.72 3.65
C ALA A 91 -12.73 3.89 4.79
N TRP A 92 -11.63 3.14 4.75
CA TRP A 92 -10.61 3.19 5.80
C TRP A 92 -9.33 3.81 5.26
N ASP A 93 -8.80 4.78 6.00
CA ASP A 93 -7.53 5.43 5.71
C ASP A 93 -6.38 4.62 6.28
N TYR A 94 -5.35 4.38 5.47
CA TYR A 94 -4.17 3.64 5.88
C TYR A 94 -3.30 4.52 6.80
N PRO A 95 -3.02 4.15 8.06
CA PRO A 95 -2.43 5.05 9.07
C PRO A 95 -1.08 5.66 8.72
N LEU A 96 -0.31 5.05 7.82
CA LEU A 96 1.04 5.50 7.43
C LEU A 96 1.10 6.07 6.01
N ALA A 97 0.02 5.97 5.22
CA ALA A 97 0.02 6.42 3.83
C ALA A 97 -0.13 7.94 3.76
N PRO A 98 0.80 8.66 3.13
CA PRO A 98 0.59 10.06 2.75
C PRO A 98 -0.54 10.19 1.71
N SER A 99 -1.16 11.38 1.64
CA SER A 99 -2.11 11.69 0.56
C SER A 99 -1.35 12.20 -0.66
N PHE A 100 -1.07 11.32 -1.62
CA PHE A 100 -0.43 11.69 -2.89
C PHE A 100 -1.45 12.17 -3.92
N VAL A 101 -2.58 11.48 -3.99
CA VAL A 101 -3.75 11.84 -4.82
C VAL A 101 -4.94 12.22 -3.96
#